data_AF-A0A522UPZ1-F1
#
_entry.id   AF-A0A522UPZ1-F1
#
_cell.length_a   1.000
_cell.length_b   1.000
_cell.length_c   1.000
_cell.angle_alpha   90.00
_cell.angle_beta   90.00
_cell.angle_gamma   90.00
#
_symmetry.space_group_name_H-M   'P 1'
#
loop_
_entity.id
_entity.type
_entity.pdbx_description
1 polymer ?
#
loop_
_entity_poly.entity_id
_entity_poly.type
_entity_poly.pdbx_seq_one_letter_code
_entity_poly.pdbx_strand_id
1 'polypeptide(L)' 'MAILASGECFVSELAKMVGISRPLLYLHLKKLENAGLVESEIRHFEEPPYTKKFYRAKNFELKLSLNKIKEIVKLEEK' A
#
# COMPACT_ATOMS: atom_id res chain seq x y z
N MET A 1 2.54 5.24 -3.79
CA MET A 1 3.17 3.89 -3.78
C MET A 1 4.68 3.96 -3.65
N ALA A 2 5.39 4.79 -4.42
CA ALA A 2 6.85 4.96 -4.28
C ALA A 2 7.31 5.34 -2.85
N ILE A 3 6.52 6.15 -2.13
CA ILE A 3 6.82 6.62 -0.77
C ILE A 3 6.98 5.46 0.23
N LEU A 4 6.16 4.41 0.10
CA LEU A 4 6.23 3.23 0.98
C LEU A 4 7.38 2.27 0.62
N ALA A 5 7.99 2.45 -0.56
CA ALA A 5 9.19 1.69 -0.94
C ALA A 5 10.44 2.25 -0.25
N SER A 6 10.40 3.49 0.24
CA SER A 6 11.50 4.15 0.95
C SER A 6 11.50 3.90 2.46
N GLY A 7 10.45 3.30 3.01
CA GLY A 7 10.35 2.99 4.44
C GLY A 7 8.92 2.92 4.95
N GLU A 8 8.80 2.75 6.27
CA GLU A 8 7.51 2.82 6.96
C GLU A 8 6.99 4.26 7.04
N CYS A 9 5.70 4.45 6.86
CA CYS A 9 5.07 5.77 6.95
C CYS A 9 3.81 5.75 7.78
N PHE A 10 3.58 6.85 8.49
CA PHE A 10 2.34 7.11 9.22
C PHE A 10 1.23 7.54 8.27
N VAL A 11 0.00 7.11 8.55
CA VAL A 11 -1.19 7.46 7.73
C VAL A 11 -1.37 8.97 7.56
N SER A 12 -1.14 9.74 8.63
CA SER A 12 -1.31 11.19 8.64
C SER A 12 -0.30 11.91 7.75
N GLU A 13 0.95 11.46 7.73
CA GLU A 13 2.00 12.02 6.88
C GLU A 13 1.84 11.57 5.44
N LEU A 14 1.47 10.30 5.24
CA LEU A 14 1.21 9.75 3.92
C LEU A 14 0.04 10.46 3.23
N ALA A 15 -1.01 10.82 3.98
CA ALA A 15 -2.14 11.59 3.43
C ALA A 15 -1.70 12.97 2.95
N LYS A 16 -0.85 13.66 3.73
CA LYS A 16 -0.27 14.96 3.35
C LYS A 16 0.62 14.83 2.11
N MET A 17 1.48 13.81 2.07
CA MET A 17 2.44 13.62 0.98
C MET A 17 1.76 13.21 -0.34
N VAL A 18 0.71 12.40 -0.27
CA VAL A 18 -0.09 11.99 -1.44
C VAL A 18 -1.10 13.09 -1.85
N GLY A 19 -1.37 14.07 -0.99
CA GLY A 19 -2.29 15.17 -1.27
C GLY A 19 -3.77 14.75 -1.27
N ILE A 20 -4.14 13.70 -0.54
CA ILE A 20 -5.50 13.17 -0.48
C ILE A 20 -6.05 13.14 0.95
N SER A 21 -7.38 13.05 1.08
CA SER A 21 -8.02 12.94 2.39
C SER A 21 -7.66 11.63 3.10
N ARG A 22 -7.61 11.67 4.44
CA ARG A 22 -7.33 10.48 5.27
C ARG A 22 -8.31 9.32 5.02
N PRO A 23 -9.64 9.55 4.88
CA PRO A 23 -10.58 8.46 4.57
C PRO A 23 -10.30 7.80 3.22
N LEU A 24 -9.98 8.61 2.18
CA LEU A 24 -9.66 8.08 0.86
C LEU A 24 -8.36 7.26 0.89
N LEU A 25 -7.33 7.77 1.57
CA LEU A 25 -6.10 7.03 1.77
C LEU A 25 -6.34 5.70 2.48
N TYR A 26 -7.18 5.68 3.52
CA TYR A 26 -7.51 4.45 4.25
C TYR A 26 -8.16 3.41 3.34
N LEU A 27 -9.07 3.82 2.45
CA LEU A 27 -9.68 2.95 1.46
C LEU A 27 -8.64 2.32 0.51
N HIS A 28 -7.70 3.13 0.01
CA HIS A 28 -6.63 2.64 -0.85
C HIS A 28 -5.67 1.70 -0.12
N LEU A 29 -5.23 2.07 1.09
CA LEU A 29 -4.35 1.24 1.91
C LEU A 29 -5.00 -0.10 2.24
N LYS A 30 -6.30 -0.12 2.55
CA LYS A 30 -7.03 -1.36 2.79
C LYS A 30 -7.09 -2.25 1.55
N LYS A 31 -7.31 -1.67 0.36
CA LYS A 31 -7.26 -2.43 -0.91
C LYS A 31 -5.87 -3.04 -1.15
N LEU A 32 -4.81 -2.27 -0.90
CA LEU A 32 -3.43 -2.74 -1.07
C LEU A 32 -3.04 -3.79 -0.03
N GLU A 33 -3.52 -3.66 1.20
CA GLU A 33 -3.35 -4.65 2.28
C GLU A 33 -4.06 -5.96 1.92
N ASN A 34 -5.31 -5.89 1.45
CA ASN A 34 -6.06 -7.05 0.96
C ASN A 34 -5.40 -7.72 -0.24
N ALA A 35 -4.75 -6.95 -1.12
CA ALA A 35 -3.99 -7.47 -2.25
C ALA A 35 -2.62 -8.04 -1.85
N GLY A 36 -2.23 -7.94 -0.57
CA GLY A 36 -0.94 -8.42 -0.08
C GLY A 36 0.25 -7.59 -0.55
N LEU A 37 0.03 -6.34 -0.96
CA LEU A 37 1.09 -5.43 -1.43
C LEU A 37 1.62 -4.53 -0.32
N VAL A 38 0.84 -4.34 0.74
CA VAL A 38 1.15 -3.50 1.89
C VAL A 38 0.83 -4.29 3.16
N GLU A 39 1.54 -4.01 4.24
CA GLU A 39 1.19 -4.45 5.58
C GLU A 39 1.13 -3.28 6.55
N SER A 40 0.42 -3.49 7.65
CA SER A 40 0.30 -2.50 8.70
C SER A 40 0.69 -3.05 10.07
N GLU A 41 1.24 -2.17 10.89
CA GLU A 41 1.66 -2.46 12.26
C GLU A 41 1.10 -1.39 13.19
N ILE A 42 0.60 -1.80 14.35
CA ILE A 42 0.11 -0.89 15.37
C ILE A 42 1.16 -0.82 16.48
N ARG A 43 1.76 0.35 16.66
CA ARG A 43 2.72 0.60 17.75
C ARG A 43 2.11 1.49 18.81
N HIS A 44 2.49 1.20 20.05
CA HIS A 44 2.04 1.94 21.22
C HIS A 44 3.09 2.98 21.61
N PHE A 45 2.63 4.15 22.01
CA PHE A 45 3.47 5.28 22.37
C PHE A 45 3.09 5.77 23.77
N GLU A 46 4.07 6.33 24.48
CA GLU A 46 3.86 6.91 25.80
C GLU A 46 3.08 8.25 25.73
N GLU A 47 3.17 8.94 24.60
CA GLU A 47 2.48 10.21 24.35
C GLU A 47 1.23 10.05 23.47
N PRO A 48 0.17 10.86 23.69
CA PRO A 48 -0.99 10.89 22.82
C PRO A 48 -0.65 11.29 21.36
N PRO A 49 -1.19 10.59 20.35
CA PRO A 49 -2.04 9.42 20.45
C PRO A 49 -1.23 8.17 20.83
N TYR A 50 -1.67 7.49 21.90
CA TYR A 50 -1.04 6.30 22.48
C TYR A 50 -0.90 5.12 21.51
N THR A 51 -1.57 5.20 20.36
CA THR A 51 -1.56 4.16 19.34
C THR A 51 -1.40 4.81 17.97
N LYS A 52 -0.38 4.41 17.22
CA LYS A 52 -0.19 4.84 15.83
C LYS A 52 -0.08 3.62 14.93
N LYS A 53 -0.81 3.68 13.80
CA LYS A 53 -0.80 2.65 12.77
C LYS A 53 0.18 3.04 11.67
N PHE A 54 1.17 2.19 11.47
CA PHE A 54 2.19 2.30 10.44
C PHE A 54 1.82 1.42 9.26
N TYR A 55 2.26 1.83 8.08
CA TYR A 55 2.15 1.05 6.86
C TYR A 55 3.53 0.92 6.23
N ARG A 56 3.84 -0.28 5.72
CA ARG A 56 5.04 -0.54 4.90
C ARG A 56 4.66 -1.32 3.65
N ALA A 57 5.36 -1.07 2.55
CA ALA A 57 5.22 -1.90 1.35
C ALA A 57 5.82 -3.27 1.61
N LYS A 58 5.15 -4.34 1.17
CA LYS A 58 5.74 -5.66 1.11
C LYS A 58 6.71 -5.71 -0.06
N ASN A 59 7.75 -6.53 0.05
CA ASN A 59 8.60 -6.80 -1.09
C ASN A 59 7.83 -7.68 -2.08
N PHE A 60 7.53 -7.14 -3.26
CA PHE A 60 6.88 -7.88 -4.34
C PHE A 60 7.56 -7.54 -5.66
N GLU A 61 7.58 -8.50 -6.57
CA GLU A 61 8.21 -8.35 -7.87
C GLU A 61 7.16 -8.47 -8.97
N LEU A 62 7.15 -7.50 -9.88
CA LEU A 62 6.35 -7.58 -11.10
C LEU A 62 7.22 -8.11 -12.23
N LYS A 63 7.14 -9.42 -12.49
CA LYS A 63 7.83 -10.03 -13.63
C LYS A 63 6.97 -9.95 -14.88
N LEU A 64 7.32 -9.04 -15.79
CA LEU A 64 6.72 -8.96 -17.12
C LEU A 64 7.46 -9.88 -18.08
N SER A 65 6.74 -10.76 -18.78
CA SER A 65 7.29 -11.63 -19.82
C SER A 65 6.33 -11.71 -21.00
N LEU A 66 6.85 -12.01 -22.20
CA LEU A 66 6.00 -12.18 -23.39
C LEU A 66 4.94 -13.27 -23.19
N ASN A 67 5.24 -14.32 -22.43
CA ASN A 67 4.26 -15.35 -22.07
C ASN A 67 3.16 -14.78 -21.17
N LYS A 68 3.53 -14.01 -20.14
CA LYS A 68 2.57 -13.35 -19.24
C LYS A 68 1.66 -12.38 -19.99
N ILE A 69 2.21 -11.62 -20.95
CA ILE A 69 1.45 -10.71 -21.81
C ILE A 69 0.46 -11.51 -22.68
N LYS A 70 0.90 -12.59 -23.31
CA LYS A 70 0.02 -13.47 -24.10
C LYS A 70 -1.10 -14.08 -23.24
N GLU A 71 -0.84 -14.43 -21.98
CA GLU A 71 -1.87 -14.93 -21.06
C GLU A 71 -2.91 -13.86 -20.71
N ILE A 72 -2.48 -12.62 -20.45
CA ILE A 72 -3.39 -11.51 -20.09
C ILE A 72 -4.30 -11.14 -21.27
N VAL A 73 -3.73 -11.02 -22.49
CA VAL A 73 -4.52 -10.65 -23.69
C VAL A 73 -5.57 -11.72 -24.02
N LYS A 74 -5.28 -13.01 -23.80
CA LYS A 74 -6.26 -14.10 -24.02
C LYS A 74 -7.45 -14.08 -23.06
N LEU A 75 -7.33 -13.42 -21.90
CA LEU A 75 -8.42 -13.33 -20.92
C LEU A 75 -9.44 -12.25 -21.27
N GLU A 76 -9.12 -11.31 -22.18
CA GLU A 76 -10.04 -10.24 -22.61
C GLU A 76 -10.91 -10.63 -23.83
N GLU A 77 -10.66 -11.77 -24.47
CA GLU A 77 -11.44 -12.28 -25.62
C GLU A 77 -12.58 -13.23 -25.23
N LYS A 78 -13.00 -13.28 -23.96
CA LYS A 78 -14.06 -14.18 -23.46
C LYS A 78 -15.12 -13.42 -22.68
#